data_AF-K6UAY2-F1
#
_entry.id   AF-K6UAY2-F1
#
_cell.length_a   1.000
_cell.length_b   1.000
_cell.length_c   1.000
_cell.angle_alpha   90.00
_cell.angle_beta   90.00
_cell.angle_gamma   90.00
#
_symmetry.space_group_name_H-M   'P 1'
#
loop_
_entity.id
_entity.type
_entity.pdbx_description
1 polymer ?
#
loop_
_entity_poly.entity_id
_entity_poly.type
_entity_poly.pdbx_seq_one_letter_code
_entity_poly.pdbx_strand_id
1 'polypeptide(L)'
;MTDPKNIYMPAQLYKYKMTDEESSKWKKFKDEIINICDELKFPEEYFYYVNVVLDSNWDQSCGYKKDCGFYSVYCDRGSYIISDKLPESNYDKAKFHFLKNIIRKIGNKIECSSRKLLKENWKYEADYDSRKYRFEYEIIMLNKIFNKEYIIELVKENTEYMNRWFYFDHWKFDYGKMQFV
;
A
#
# COMPACT_ATOMS: atom_id res chain seq x y z
N MET A 1 -28.66 -11.79 12.37
CA MET A 1 -29.29 -10.54 11.93
C MET A 1 -28.29 -9.43 12.17
N THR A 2 -27.75 -8.82 11.12
CA THR A 2 -26.82 -7.69 11.21
C THR A 2 -27.59 -6.42 11.55
N ASP A 3 -27.15 -5.69 12.56
CA ASP A 3 -27.74 -4.42 12.98
C ASP A 3 -27.77 -3.44 11.79
N PRO A 4 -28.94 -2.98 11.30
CA PRO A 4 -29.04 -2.00 10.23
C PRO A 4 -28.45 -0.63 10.59
N LYS A 5 -28.08 -0.41 11.87
CA LYS A 5 -27.32 0.75 12.35
C LYS A 5 -25.81 0.53 12.44
N ASN A 6 -25.27 -0.60 11.98
CA ASN A 6 -23.83 -0.70 11.78
C ASN A 6 -23.45 0.04 10.50
N ILE A 7 -23.33 1.37 10.62
CA ILE A 7 -23.14 2.40 9.59
C ILE A 7 -21.78 2.29 8.85
N TYR A 8 -21.11 1.14 8.97
CA TYR A 8 -19.69 0.96 8.67
C TYR A 8 -19.40 -0.33 7.89
N MET A 9 -20.35 -0.81 7.10
CA MET A 9 -20.13 -1.97 6.25
C MET A 9 -19.31 -1.58 5.01
N PRO A 10 -18.33 -2.40 4.57
CA PRO A 10 -17.57 -2.16 3.35
C PRO A 10 -18.45 -1.86 2.12
N ALA A 11 -19.60 -2.53 2.00
CA ALA A 11 -20.58 -2.28 0.94
C ALA A 11 -21.20 -0.86 0.97
N GLN A 12 -21.33 -0.26 2.15
CA GLN A 12 -21.83 1.12 2.30
C GLN A 12 -20.75 2.13 1.90
N LEU A 13 -19.51 1.95 2.38
CA LEU A 13 -18.40 2.81 2.01
C LEU A 13 -18.07 2.71 0.51
N TYR A 14 -18.23 1.53 -0.08
CA TYR A 14 -18.04 1.34 -1.51
C TYR A 14 -18.95 2.23 -2.37
N LYS A 15 -20.21 2.39 -1.97
CA LYS A 15 -21.20 3.26 -2.65
C LYS A 15 -21.30 4.66 -2.05
N TYR A 16 -20.39 5.01 -1.13
CA TYR A 16 -20.52 6.26 -0.39
C TYR A 16 -20.19 7.46 -1.28
N LYS A 17 -21.08 8.44 -1.26
CA LYS A 17 -20.86 9.73 -1.91
C LYS A 17 -20.45 10.74 -0.86
N MET A 18 -19.23 11.24 -0.97
CA MET A 18 -18.69 12.29 -0.10
C MET A 18 -19.51 13.57 -0.24
N THR A 19 -19.69 14.28 0.87
CA THR A 19 -20.14 15.67 0.88
C THR A 19 -19.07 16.60 0.28
N ASP A 20 -19.41 17.87 0.03
CA ASP A 20 -18.45 18.85 -0.49
C ASP A 20 -17.27 19.08 0.48
N GLU A 21 -17.56 19.10 1.79
CA GLU A 21 -16.53 19.24 2.82
C GLU A 21 -15.58 18.03 2.83
N GLU A 22 -16.14 16.82 2.82
CA GLU A 22 -15.35 15.57 2.78
C GLU A 22 -14.54 15.45 1.48
N SER A 23 -15.12 15.85 0.36
CA SER A 23 -14.44 15.88 -0.95
C SER A 23 -13.27 16.85 -0.94
N SER A 24 -13.41 18.01 -0.28
CA SER A 24 -12.32 18.99 -0.11
C SER A 24 -11.19 18.42 0.75
N LYS A 25 -11.51 17.75 1.87
CA LYS A 25 -10.52 17.05 2.70
C LYS A 25 -9.80 15.94 1.94
N TRP A 26 -10.55 15.12 1.21
CA TRP A 26 -9.99 14.06 0.37
C TRP A 26 -9.07 14.62 -0.71
N LYS A 27 -9.48 15.70 -1.38
CA LYS A 27 -8.65 16.35 -2.40
C LYS A 27 -7.31 16.83 -1.82
N LYS A 28 -7.30 17.49 -0.67
CA LYS A 28 -6.06 17.92 0.00
C LYS A 28 -5.14 16.73 0.30
N PHE A 29 -5.70 15.62 0.78
CA PHE A 29 -4.95 14.39 1.03
C PHE A 29 -4.36 13.83 -0.28
N LYS A 30 -5.15 13.78 -1.36
CA LYS A 30 -4.64 13.35 -2.68
C LYS A 30 -3.49 14.21 -3.16
N ASP A 31 -3.64 15.53 -3.08
CA ASP A 31 -2.63 16.48 -3.52
C ASP A 31 -1.31 16.27 -2.75
N GLU A 32 -1.38 16.01 -1.43
CA GLU A 32 -0.21 15.67 -0.61
C GLU A 32 0.45 14.35 -1.04
N ILE A 33 -0.34 13.30 -1.29
CA ILE A 33 0.19 12.01 -1.77
C ILE A 33 0.87 12.16 -3.13
N ILE A 34 0.27 12.92 -4.06
CA ILE A 34 0.83 13.19 -5.38
C ILE A 34 2.15 13.95 -5.27
N ASN A 35 2.20 15.01 -4.46
CA ASN A 35 3.43 15.76 -4.22
C ASN A 35 4.56 14.85 -3.67
N ILE A 36 4.24 13.95 -2.74
CA ILE A 36 5.22 12.97 -2.22
C ILE A 36 5.69 12.02 -3.34
N CYS A 37 4.79 11.57 -4.22
CA CYS A 37 5.14 10.75 -5.37
C CYS A 37 6.07 11.49 -6.36
N ASP A 38 5.86 12.78 -6.57
CA ASP A 38 6.72 13.64 -7.38
C ASP A 38 8.11 13.81 -6.74
N GLU A 39 8.18 14.04 -5.43
CA GLU A 39 9.44 14.14 -4.68
C GLU A 39 10.25 12.84 -4.69
N LEU A 40 9.56 11.69 -4.65
CA LEU A 40 10.16 10.38 -4.82
C LEU A 40 10.65 10.11 -6.25
N LYS A 41 10.31 10.99 -7.21
CA LYS A 41 10.68 10.92 -8.62
C LYS A 41 10.27 9.60 -9.28
N PHE A 42 9.02 9.16 -9.06
CA PHE A 42 8.51 8.04 -9.82
C PHE A 42 8.51 8.37 -11.32
N PRO A 43 8.91 7.43 -12.20
CA PRO A 43 8.74 7.62 -13.63
C PRO A 43 7.28 7.91 -14.00
N GLU A 44 7.04 8.85 -14.93
CA GLU A 44 5.70 9.27 -15.35
C GLU A 44 4.82 8.09 -15.81
N GLU A 45 5.42 7.10 -16.47
CA GLU A 45 4.75 5.86 -16.89
C GLU A 45 4.10 5.08 -15.73
N TYR A 46 4.51 5.31 -14.49
CA TYR A 46 3.96 4.70 -13.29
C TYR A 46 2.95 5.57 -12.54
N PHE A 47 2.78 6.84 -12.91
CA PHE A 47 1.77 7.72 -12.28
C PHE A 47 0.33 7.25 -12.48
N TYR A 48 0.08 6.46 -13.52
CA TYR A 48 -1.19 5.73 -13.66
C TYR A 48 -1.55 4.96 -12.38
N TYR A 49 -0.58 4.34 -11.69
CA TYR A 49 -0.82 3.59 -10.45
C TYR A 49 -1.16 4.47 -9.25
N VAL A 50 -0.70 5.73 -9.25
CA VAL A 50 -1.09 6.74 -8.25
C VAL A 50 -2.59 7.01 -8.39
N ASN A 51 -3.02 7.34 -9.61
CA ASN A 51 -4.43 7.63 -9.91
C ASN A 51 -5.34 6.41 -9.63
N VAL A 52 -4.90 5.20 -9.99
CA VAL A 52 -5.68 3.97 -9.71
C VAL A 52 -5.96 3.79 -8.22
N VAL A 53 -5.03 4.16 -7.34
CA VAL A 53 -5.22 4.03 -5.89
C VAL A 53 -6.06 5.18 -5.32
N LEU A 54 -6.00 6.37 -5.92
CA LEU A 54 -6.62 7.59 -5.39
C LEU A 54 -8.00 7.93 -6.00
N ASP A 55 -8.35 7.42 -7.19
CA ASP A 55 -9.51 7.87 -7.95
C ASP A 55 -10.64 6.82 -8.04
N SER A 56 -10.97 6.15 -6.94
CA SER A 56 -12.20 5.33 -6.78
C SER A 56 -12.76 4.73 -8.07
N ASN A 57 -12.19 3.64 -8.56
CA ASN A 57 -12.65 2.97 -9.78
C ASN A 57 -13.70 1.87 -9.48
N TRP A 58 -14.17 1.17 -10.52
CA TRP A 58 -15.22 0.16 -10.37
C TRP A 58 -14.87 -0.98 -9.41
N ASP A 59 -13.59 -1.29 -9.16
CA ASP A 59 -13.21 -2.40 -8.27
C ASP A 59 -12.73 -1.93 -6.88
N GLN A 60 -12.53 -0.62 -6.71
CA GLN A 60 -12.00 0.00 -5.49
C GLN A 60 -12.66 1.36 -5.21
N SER A 61 -13.13 1.59 -3.99
CA SER A 61 -13.64 2.88 -3.55
C SER A 61 -12.80 3.42 -2.40
N CYS A 62 -12.25 4.61 -2.55
CA CYS A 62 -11.49 5.30 -1.52
C CYS A 62 -12.02 6.73 -1.30
N GLY A 63 -11.66 7.30 -0.16
CA GLY A 63 -12.11 8.63 0.18
C GLY A 63 -11.95 8.97 1.65
N TYR A 64 -12.69 9.99 2.06
CA TYR A 64 -12.80 10.42 3.44
C TYR A 64 -14.28 10.47 3.84
N LYS A 65 -14.60 9.96 5.03
CA LYS A 65 -15.91 10.12 5.66
C LYS A 65 -15.70 10.62 7.08
N LYS A 66 -16.43 11.65 7.51
CA LYS A 66 -16.21 12.32 8.81
C LYS A 66 -16.10 11.36 10.00
N ASP A 67 -16.98 10.36 10.08
CA ASP A 67 -17.01 9.42 11.21
C ASP A 67 -16.02 8.24 11.07
N CYS A 68 -15.36 8.10 9.91
CA CYS A 68 -14.44 6.99 9.61
C CYS A 68 -13.00 7.43 9.37
N GLY A 69 -12.78 8.69 9.00
CA GLY A 69 -11.52 9.18 8.45
C GLY A 69 -11.30 8.71 7.01
N PHE A 70 -10.03 8.48 6.68
CA PHE A 70 -9.60 7.99 5.37
C PHE A 70 -9.89 6.49 5.23
N TYR A 71 -10.40 6.10 4.07
CA TYR A 71 -10.78 4.72 3.81
C TYR A 71 -10.39 4.29 2.39
N SER A 72 -10.18 2.98 2.24
CA SER A 72 -10.12 2.30 0.95
C SER A 72 -10.81 0.94 1.07
N VAL A 73 -11.73 0.69 0.14
CA VAL A 73 -12.53 -0.53 0.01
C VAL A 73 -12.18 -1.18 -1.31
N TYR A 74 -12.00 -2.50 -1.32
CA TYR A 74 -11.87 -3.27 -2.56
C TYR A 74 -12.87 -4.43 -2.57
N CYS A 75 -13.29 -4.83 -3.77
CA CYS A 75 -14.11 -6.01 -3.98
C CYS A 75 -13.21 -7.23 -4.23
N ASP A 76 -13.36 -8.29 -3.44
CA ASP A 76 -12.73 -9.59 -3.69
C ASP A 76 -13.82 -10.67 -3.74
N ARG A 77 -13.94 -11.33 -4.90
CA ARG A 77 -14.91 -12.42 -5.15
C ARG A 77 -16.35 -12.07 -4.71
N GLY A 78 -16.78 -10.83 -4.98
CA GLY A 78 -18.11 -10.33 -4.63
C GLY A 78 -18.29 -9.90 -3.17
N SER A 79 -17.23 -9.97 -2.36
CA SER A 79 -17.19 -9.47 -0.98
C SER A 79 -16.42 -8.16 -0.92
N TYR A 80 -17.02 -7.14 -0.31
CA TYR A 80 -16.34 -5.87 -0.07
C TYR A 80 -15.53 -5.95 1.22
N ILE A 81 -14.28 -5.52 1.16
CA ILE A 81 -13.36 -5.51 2.31
C ILE A 81 -12.84 -4.08 2.48
N ILE A 82 -12.90 -3.56 3.70
CA ILE A 82 -12.20 -2.31 4.06
C ILE A 82 -10.75 -2.71 4.35
N SER A 83 -9.81 -2.12 3.61
CA SER A 83 -8.39 -2.37 3.82
C SER A 83 -7.94 -1.86 5.19
N ASP A 84 -8.29 -0.62 5.55
CA ASP A 84 -8.11 -0.03 6.87
C ASP A 84 -9.07 1.16 7.07
N LYS A 85 -9.48 1.41 8.32
CA LYS A 85 -10.16 2.65 8.73
C LYS A 85 -9.14 3.51 9.45
N LEU A 86 -8.84 4.67 8.90
CA LEU A 86 -7.77 5.53 9.40
C LEU A 86 -8.38 6.87 9.80
N PRO A 87 -8.78 7.01 11.09
CA PRO A 87 -9.29 8.27 11.62
C PRO A 87 -8.33 9.42 11.32
N GLU A 88 -8.85 10.64 11.26
CA GLU A 88 -8.05 11.84 10.97
C GLU A 88 -6.91 12.04 12.00
N SER A 89 -7.08 11.56 13.24
CA SER A 89 -6.01 11.54 14.25
C SER A 89 -4.80 10.68 13.85
N ASN A 90 -4.98 9.75 12.91
CA ASN A 90 -3.94 8.83 12.41
C ASN A 90 -3.53 9.20 10.97
N TYR A 91 -3.45 10.50 10.67
CA TYR A 91 -3.17 11.03 9.33
C TYR A 91 -1.90 10.42 8.70
N ASP A 92 -0.81 10.32 9.45
CA ASP A 92 0.44 9.74 8.95
C ASP A 92 0.31 8.25 8.64
N LYS A 93 -0.51 7.51 9.40
CA LYS A 93 -0.82 6.11 9.09
C LYS A 93 -1.68 6.00 7.83
N ALA A 94 -2.60 6.95 7.60
CA ALA A 94 -3.32 7.06 6.33
C ALA A 94 -2.36 7.28 5.16
N LYS A 95 -1.46 8.25 5.27
CA LYS A 95 -0.45 8.49 4.23
C LYS A 95 0.40 7.26 3.96
N PHE A 96 0.90 6.63 5.03
CA PHE A 96 1.70 5.41 4.95
C PHE A 96 0.97 4.32 4.18
N HIS A 97 -0.30 4.05 4.51
CA HIS A 97 -1.11 3.02 3.85
C HIS A 97 -1.31 3.27 2.36
N PHE A 98 -1.69 4.49 1.98
CA PHE A 98 -1.91 4.84 0.57
C PHE A 98 -0.61 4.80 -0.23
N LEU A 99 0.48 5.36 0.29
CA LEU A 99 1.80 5.31 -0.35
C LEU A 99 2.33 3.88 -0.46
N LYS A 100 2.16 3.06 0.57
CA LYS A 100 2.50 1.63 0.56
C LYS A 100 1.82 0.90 -0.59
N ASN A 101 0.52 1.14 -0.79
CA ASN A 101 -0.25 0.52 -1.89
C ASN A 101 0.22 0.99 -3.27
N ILE A 102 0.47 2.29 -3.44
CA ILE A 102 1.01 2.87 -4.68
C ILE A 102 2.37 2.26 -4.99
N ILE A 103 3.31 2.36 -4.05
CA ILE A 103 4.68 1.89 -4.19
C ILE A 103 4.73 0.39 -4.48
N ARG A 104 3.89 -0.40 -3.82
CA ARG A 104 3.78 -1.84 -4.08
C ARG A 104 3.30 -2.14 -5.50
N LYS A 105 2.30 -1.42 -6.02
CA LYS A 105 1.85 -1.58 -7.42
C LYS A 105 2.96 -1.21 -8.42
N ILE A 106 3.68 -0.12 -8.16
CA ILE A 106 4.82 0.30 -8.99
C ILE A 106 5.94 -0.74 -8.94
N GLY A 107 6.35 -1.17 -7.74
CA GLY A 107 7.36 -2.20 -7.54
C GLY A 107 7.01 -3.52 -8.21
N ASN A 108 5.74 -3.94 -8.18
CA ASN A 108 5.25 -5.09 -8.94
C ASN A 108 5.48 -4.92 -10.44
N LYS A 109 5.17 -3.74 -10.99
CA LYS A 109 5.30 -3.49 -12.43
C LYS A 109 6.77 -3.48 -12.86
N ILE A 110 7.64 -2.85 -12.09
CA ILE A 110 9.09 -2.82 -12.34
C ILE A 110 9.68 -4.24 -12.23
N GLU A 111 9.28 -5.02 -11.23
CA GLU A 111 9.71 -6.41 -11.10
C GLU A 111 9.29 -7.23 -12.33
N CYS A 112 8.04 -7.08 -12.79
CA CYS A 112 7.56 -7.81 -13.95
C CYS A 112 8.32 -7.44 -15.23
N SER A 113 8.61 -6.16 -15.45
CA SER A 113 9.34 -5.69 -16.64
C SER A 113 10.82 -6.09 -16.60
N SER A 114 11.42 -6.17 -15.42
CA SER A 114 12.85 -6.47 -15.23
C SER A 114 13.13 -7.91 -14.79
N ARG A 115 12.09 -8.77 -14.70
CA ARG A 115 12.18 -10.10 -14.07
C ARG A 115 13.31 -10.97 -14.62
N LYS A 116 13.52 -10.93 -15.95
CA LYS A 116 14.57 -11.73 -16.59
C LYS A 116 15.95 -11.34 -16.05
N LEU A 117 16.25 -10.05 -16.03
CA LEU A 117 17.50 -9.51 -15.49
C LEU A 117 17.64 -9.76 -13.98
N LEU A 118 16.55 -9.61 -13.23
CA LEU A 118 16.55 -9.87 -11.78
C LEU A 118 16.83 -11.36 -11.47
N LYS A 119 16.32 -12.28 -12.29
CA LYS A 119 16.61 -13.72 -12.20
C LYS A 119 18.05 -14.03 -12.57
N GLU A 120 18.59 -13.42 -13.63
CA GLU A 120 19.98 -13.61 -14.04
C GLU A 120 20.98 -13.14 -12.97
N ASN A 121 20.63 -12.10 -12.20
CA ASN A 121 21.45 -11.59 -11.10
C ASN A 121 21.09 -12.20 -9.73
N TRP A 122 20.28 -13.27 -9.70
CA TRP A 122 19.87 -13.91 -8.46
C TRP A 122 21.01 -14.70 -7.85
N LYS A 123 21.49 -14.25 -6.69
CA LYS A 123 22.68 -14.77 -6.01
C LYS A 123 22.41 -15.79 -4.90
N TYR A 124 21.16 -16.20 -4.73
CA TYR A 124 20.74 -17.10 -3.66
C TYR A 124 20.57 -18.52 -4.20
N GLU A 125 20.81 -19.52 -3.34
CA GLU A 125 20.65 -20.93 -3.70
C GLU A 125 19.18 -21.33 -3.91
N ALA A 126 18.24 -20.53 -3.40
CA ALA A 126 16.81 -20.73 -3.59
C ALA A 126 16.35 -20.28 -4.98
N ASP A 127 15.18 -20.75 -5.42
CA ASP A 127 14.52 -20.21 -6.60
C ASP A 127 14.22 -18.71 -6.45
N TYR A 128 14.21 -18.00 -7.58
CA TYR A 128 13.96 -16.57 -7.60
C TYR A 128 12.61 -16.20 -6.96
N ASP A 129 12.67 -15.43 -5.88
CA ASP A 129 11.51 -14.91 -5.18
C ASP A 129 11.24 -13.45 -5.54
N SER A 130 10.30 -13.23 -6.46
CA SER A 130 9.82 -11.89 -6.85
C SER A 130 9.35 -11.02 -5.67
N ARG A 131 8.94 -11.62 -4.53
CA ARG A 131 8.52 -10.86 -3.34
C ARG A 131 9.68 -10.06 -2.76
N LYS A 132 10.91 -10.61 -2.79
CA LYS A 132 12.11 -9.96 -2.26
C LYS A 132 12.29 -8.57 -2.86
N TYR A 133 12.37 -8.50 -4.19
CA TYR A 133 12.55 -7.23 -4.90
C TYR A 133 11.46 -6.22 -4.53
N ARG A 134 10.20 -6.68 -4.52
CA ARG A 134 9.03 -5.82 -4.26
C ARG A 134 9.04 -5.24 -2.85
N PHE A 135 9.33 -6.07 -1.85
CA PHE A 135 9.37 -5.63 -0.46
C PHE A 135 10.56 -4.72 -0.18
N GLU A 136 11.71 -4.97 -0.79
CA GLU A 136 12.88 -4.09 -0.69
C GLU A 136 12.60 -2.74 -1.32
N TYR A 137 12.05 -2.73 -2.53
CA TYR A 137 11.63 -1.50 -3.19
C TYR A 137 10.65 -0.70 -2.32
N GLU A 138 9.64 -1.38 -1.75
CA GLU A 138 8.66 -0.79 -0.85
C GLU A 138 9.30 -0.15 0.39
N ILE A 139 10.16 -0.90 1.07
CA ILE A 139 10.88 -0.45 2.28
C ILE A 139 11.81 0.71 1.96
N ILE A 140 12.60 0.63 0.89
CA ILE A 140 13.55 1.68 0.48
C ILE A 140 12.82 2.99 0.18
N MET A 141 11.69 2.93 -0.53
CA MET A 141 10.95 4.13 -0.91
C MET A 141 10.22 4.74 0.29
N LEU A 142 9.57 3.95 1.14
CA LEU A 142 8.89 4.45 2.34
C LEU A 142 9.85 4.99 3.39
N ASN A 143 11.06 4.42 3.51
CA ASN A 143 12.10 4.89 4.45
C ASN A 143 12.63 6.31 4.12
N LYS A 144 12.37 6.82 2.92
CA LYS A 144 12.69 8.21 2.56
C LYS A 144 11.68 9.22 3.14
N ILE A 145 10.49 8.76 3.53
CA ILE A 145 9.35 9.61 3.90
C ILE A 145 9.00 9.45 5.38
N PHE A 146 8.98 8.21 5.87
CA PHE A 146 8.48 7.88 7.20
C PHE A 146 9.60 7.61 8.19
N ASN A 147 9.28 7.78 9.47
CA ASN A 147 10.21 7.49 10.57
C ASN A 147 10.51 5.99 10.67
N LYS A 148 11.49 5.66 11.50
CA LYS A 148 11.96 4.28 11.70
C LYS A 148 10.88 3.31 12.21
N GLU A 149 9.90 3.79 12.98
CA GLU A 149 8.87 2.94 13.59
C GLU A 149 7.98 2.28 12.53
N TYR A 150 7.47 3.07 11.58
CA TYR A 150 6.70 2.57 10.44
C TYR A 150 7.48 1.54 9.62
N ILE A 151 8.78 1.78 9.44
CA ILE A 151 9.65 0.90 8.65
C ILE A 151 9.93 -0.41 9.38
N ILE A 152 10.11 -0.39 10.71
CA ILE A 152 10.26 -1.60 11.51
C ILE A 152 9.00 -2.48 11.41
N GLU A 153 7.82 -1.89 11.55
CA GLU A 153 6.55 -2.62 11.40
C GLU A 153 6.42 -3.24 10.01
N LEU A 154 6.73 -2.47 8.96
CA LEU A 154 6.68 -2.94 7.59
C LEU A 154 7.65 -4.10 7.33
N VAL A 155 8.89 -3.99 7.81
CA VAL A 155 9.89 -5.06 7.69
C VAL A 155 9.40 -6.32 8.38
N LYS A 156 8.82 -6.20 9.57
CA LYS A 156 8.27 -7.33 10.31
C LYS A 156 7.14 -8.01 9.53
N GLU A 157 6.15 -7.25 9.08
CA GLU A 157 5.03 -7.76 8.26
C GLU A 157 5.52 -8.49 7.00
N ASN A 158 6.46 -7.88 6.27
CA ASN A 158 7.00 -8.45 5.04
C ASN A 158 7.83 -9.71 5.33
N THR A 159 8.63 -9.72 6.41
CA THR A 159 9.42 -10.89 6.83
C THR A 159 8.51 -12.05 7.22
N GLU A 160 7.47 -11.80 8.01
CA GLU A 160 6.46 -12.82 8.36
C GLU A 160 5.77 -13.36 7.10
N TYR A 161 5.42 -12.49 6.15
CA TYR A 161 4.80 -12.91 4.89
C TYR A 161 5.74 -13.73 4.00
N MET A 162 7.02 -13.35 3.92
CA MET A 162 8.02 -14.10 3.15
C MET A 162 8.20 -15.50 3.72
N ASN A 163 8.20 -15.62 5.05
CA ASN A 163 8.48 -16.87 5.78
C ASN A 163 7.25 -17.74 6.08
N ARG A 164 6.02 -17.25 5.83
CA ARG A 164 4.76 -17.91 6.24
C ARG A 164 4.63 -19.40 5.87
N TRP A 165 5.28 -19.83 4.79
CA TRP A 165 5.19 -21.21 4.28
C TRP A 165 6.44 -22.05 4.55
N PHE A 166 7.40 -21.51 5.31
CA PHE A 166 8.65 -22.19 5.66
C PHE A 166 8.62 -22.63 7.13
N TYR A 167 9.22 -23.79 7.42
CA TYR A 167 9.36 -24.30 8.79
C TYR A 167 10.48 -23.60 9.58
N PHE A 168 11.28 -22.77 8.93
CA PHE A 168 12.37 -21.97 9.49
C PHE A 168 12.42 -20.61 8.78
N ASP A 169 13.05 -19.62 9.41
CA ASP A 169 13.21 -18.27 8.83
C ASP A 169 14.18 -18.32 7.64
N HIS A 170 13.62 -18.50 6.46
CA HIS A 170 14.32 -18.55 5.19
C HIS A 170 14.81 -17.16 4.76
N TRP A 171 14.08 -16.10 5.11
CA TRP A 171 14.40 -14.72 4.82
C TRP A 171 14.62 -13.92 6.11
N LYS A 172 15.74 -13.21 6.20
CA LYS A 172 16.00 -12.22 7.27
C LYS A 172 16.22 -10.85 6.66
N PHE A 173 15.91 -9.78 7.38
CA PHE A 173 16.12 -8.42 6.88
C PHE A 173 17.37 -7.78 7.51
N ASP A 174 18.29 -7.31 6.67
CA ASP A 174 19.47 -6.53 7.06
C ASP A 174 19.12 -5.04 7.02
N TYR A 175 18.87 -4.44 8.19
CA TYR A 175 18.55 -3.01 8.34
C TYR A 175 19.70 -2.07 7.91
N GLY A 176 20.95 -2.53 7.93
CA GLY A 176 22.08 -1.71 7.50
C GLY A 176 22.15 -1.57 5.98
N LYS A 177 21.71 -2.62 5.26
CA LYS A 177 21.69 -2.64 3.79
C LYS A 177 20.29 -2.42 3.20
N MET A 178 19.26 -2.40 4.03
CA MET A 178 17.85 -2.30 3.65
C MET A 178 17.43 -3.37 2.63
N GLN A 179 17.86 -4.62 2.88
CA GLN A 179 17.57 -5.76 2.00
C GLN A 179 17.36 -7.05 2.80
N PHE A 180 16.63 -8.00 2.22
CA PHE A 180 16.59 -9.37 2.70
C PHE A 180 17.85 -10.14 2.34
N VAL A 181 18.26 -11.02 3.25
CA VAL A 181 19.42 -11.91 3.19
C VAL A 181 19.03 -13.34 3.54
#